data_AF-A0AAD7JK34-F1
#
_entry.id   AF-A0AAD7JK34-F1
#
_cell.length_a   1.000
_cell.length_b   1.000
_cell.length_c   1.000
_cell.angle_alpha   90.00
_cell.angle_beta   90.00
_cell.angle_gamma   90.00
#
_symmetry.space_group_name_H-M   'P 1'
#
loop_
_entity.id
_entity.type
_entity.pdbx_description
1 polymer ?
#
loop_
_entity_poly.entity_id
_entity_poly.type
_entity_poly.pdbx_seq_one_letter_code
_entity_poly.pdbx_strand_id
1 'polypeptide(L)'
;MSGKLASEYPAWNKLQQIYASEHSRLILRDLFAQDPARFSHFSQEYNSPSGPDVTFLLDYSKNLITQPIVDVLLALVREAQVESIRDKMFAGEHINTSEDRAVLHVALRNFGDFKIAEAGADEVAGVLEHMKVFSNAVRSGEWKGYTGKTIDTIVNIGIGGSDLGPVMVTEALKPYSKRDLTAHFVSNIDGTHIAETLRLCNPETTLFIIASKTFTTQETITNAESARDWFLATAGDKAHVAKHFVALSTNTAAVTSFGIAKENMFQFWDWVGGRYSLWSAIGLSIALVIGYDNFEELLKGAHGMDEHFLKTPLENNLPVLMAIIGIWYNDFYGAQTHALLPYDQYLHKFADYFQQGDMESNGKTVTKGGQRVDYQTGPIIWGAAGTNGQHSFYQLVHQGTKLIPADFLAPATTHNPIANSKHHRILLSNFFAQPEALAFGKTEAEVRKELGPGQTEALYKSKVFEGNKPSNSLLFPKLTPATLGALIALYEHKIFVQGVVWGINSFDQMGVELGKALAKNILVQLGVPQDVKGHDSSTTGLIHYYQKHRQE
;
A
#
# COMPACT_ATOMS: atom_id res chain seq x y z
N MET A 1 -18.27 -20.58 -0.05
CA MET A 1 -16.90 -20.99 -0.42
C MET A 1 -16.80 -22.49 -0.39
N SER A 2 -15.92 -23.07 -1.21
CA SER A 2 -15.78 -24.53 -1.37
C SER A 2 -15.33 -25.25 -0.10
N GLY A 3 -14.73 -24.55 0.87
CA GLY A 3 -14.13 -25.14 2.05
C GLY A 3 -12.87 -25.98 1.74
N LYS A 4 -12.35 -25.86 0.50
CA LYS A 4 -11.18 -26.57 0.01
C LYS A 4 -9.93 -25.71 0.20
N LEU A 5 -8.82 -26.37 0.49
CA LEU A 5 -7.49 -25.75 0.47
C LEU A 5 -7.06 -25.48 -0.98
N ALA A 6 -6.25 -24.44 -1.21
CA ALA A 6 -5.76 -24.13 -2.56
C ALA A 6 -4.96 -25.28 -3.18
N SER A 7 -4.23 -26.03 -2.35
CA SER A 7 -3.47 -27.23 -2.71
C SER A 7 -4.34 -28.39 -3.25
N GLU A 8 -5.64 -28.38 -2.98
CA GLU A 8 -6.57 -29.42 -3.43
C GLU A 8 -7.14 -29.15 -4.83
N TYR A 9 -6.90 -27.98 -5.40
CA TYR A 9 -7.35 -27.64 -6.75
C TYR A 9 -6.58 -28.47 -7.81
N PRO A 10 -7.26 -29.05 -8.81
CA PRO A 10 -6.59 -29.74 -9.91
C PRO A 10 -5.52 -28.89 -10.61
N ALA A 11 -5.79 -27.60 -10.83
CA ALA A 11 -4.82 -26.68 -11.43
C ALA A 11 -3.57 -26.49 -10.55
N TRP A 12 -3.71 -26.47 -9.22
CA TRP A 12 -2.58 -26.40 -8.30
C TRP A 12 -1.66 -27.61 -8.44
N ASN A 13 -2.24 -28.82 -8.41
CA ASN A 13 -1.48 -30.06 -8.61
C ASN A 13 -0.77 -30.08 -9.97
N LYS A 14 -1.43 -29.56 -11.02
CA LYS A 14 -0.82 -29.43 -12.34
C LYS A 14 0.36 -28.45 -12.34
N LEU A 15 0.25 -27.32 -11.65
CA LEU A 15 1.35 -26.35 -11.50
C LEU A 15 2.54 -26.95 -10.73
N GLN A 16 2.28 -27.74 -9.67
CA GLN A 16 3.34 -28.45 -8.95
C GLN A 16 4.07 -29.43 -9.87
N GLN A 17 3.35 -30.17 -10.71
CA GLN A 17 3.95 -31.07 -11.70
C GLN A 17 4.80 -30.30 -12.71
N ILE A 18 4.27 -29.21 -13.28
CA ILE A 18 4.99 -28.36 -14.23
C ILE A 18 6.26 -27.81 -13.59
N TYR A 19 6.17 -27.26 -12.37
CA TYR A 19 7.33 -26.80 -11.62
C TYR A 19 8.37 -27.91 -11.47
N ALA A 20 7.97 -29.08 -10.98
CA ALA A 20 8.88 -30.22 -10.77
C ALA A 20 9.58 -30.68 -12.05
N SER A 21 8.90 -30.63 -13.21
CA SER A 21 9.46 -31.11 -14.48
C SER A 21 10.17 -30.04 -15.32
N GLU A 22 9.82 -28.77 -15.18
CA GLU A 22 10.21 -27.72 -16.14
C GLU A 22 10.99 -26.55 -15.53
N HIS A 23 10.91 -26.27 -14.22
CA HIS A 23 11.44 -25.02 -13.65
C HIS A 23 12.93 -24.77 -13.97
N SER A 24 13.75 -25.82 -14.01
CA SER A 24 15.18 -25.75 -14.29
C SER A 24 15.51 -25.46 -15.76
N ARG A 25 14.53 -25.60 -16.65
CA ARG A 25 14.64 -25.31 -18.10
C ARG A 25 14.09 -23.93 -18.46
N LEU A 26 13.43 -23.24 -17.51
CA LEU A 26 12.94 -21.88 -17.72
C LEU A 26 14.11 -20.91 -17.57
N ILE A 27 14.72 -20.56 -18.70
CA ILE A 27 15.82 -19.60 -18.80
C ILE A 27 15.37 -18.41 -19.63
N LEU A 28 15.35 -17.22 -19.05
CA LEU A 28 14.85 -16.00 -19.72
C LEU A 28 15.56 -15.74 -21.05
N ARG A 29 16.88 -15.93 -21.13
CA ARG A 29 17.61 -15.79 -22.41
C ARG A 29 17.03 -16.70 -23.50
N ASP A 30 16.75 -17.96 -23.15
CA ASP A 30 16.23 -18.93 -24.10
C ASP A 30 14.76 -18.64 -24.45
N LEU A 31 13.95 -18.25 -23.47
CA LEU A 31 12.54 -17.89 -23.67
C LEU A 31 12.39 -16.69 -24.63
N PHE A 32 13.24 -15.67 -24.52
CA PHE A 32 13.25 -14.52 -25.44
C PHE A 32 13.85 -14.88 -26.80
N ALA A 33 14.85 -15.78 -26.86
CA ALA A 33 15.43 -16.21 -28.13
C ALA A 33 14.47 -17.09 -28.95
N GLN A 34 13.67 -17.91 -28.28
CA GLN A 34 12.70 -18.81 -28.92
C GLN A 34 11.43 -18.08 -29.38
N ASP A 35 11.07 -16.97 -28.73
CA ASP A 35 9.90 -16.16 -29.08
C ASP A 35 10.30 -14.68 -29.26
N PRO A 36 10.65 -14.25 -30.49
CA PRO A 36 10.96 -12.86 -30.78
C PRO A 36 9.80 -11.89 -30.52
N ALA A 37 8.56 -12.38 -30.43
CA ALA A 37 7.37 -11.60 -30.13
C ALA A 37 6.94 -11.69 -28.65
N ARG A 38 7.78 -12.25 -27.77
CA ARG A 38 7.48 -12.49 -26.36
C ARG A 38 6.96 -11.26 -25.61
N PHE A 39 7.53 -10.08 -25.87
CA PHE A 39 7.02 -8.84 -25.28
C PHE A 39 5.53 -8.65 -25.59
N SER A 40 5.13 -8.79 -26.85
CA SER A 40 3.74 -8.62 -27.28
C SER A 40 2.81 -9.69 -26.73
N HIS A 41 3.31 -10.92 -26.51
CA HIS A 41 2.54 -12.01 -25.91
C HIS A 41 2.40 -11.90 -24.38
N PHE A 42 3.36 -11.26 -23.71
CA PHE A 42 3.43 -11.16 -22.25
C PHE A 42 3.54 -9.69 -21.80
N SER A 43 2.79 -8.82 -22.45
CA SER A 43 2.53 -7.46 -21.98
C SER A 43 1.08 -7.10 -22.25
N GLN A 44 0.56 -6.21 -21.42
CA GLN A 44 -0.81 -5.72 -21.53
C GLN A 44 -0.82 -4.22 -21.27
N GLU A 45 -1.41 -3.47 -22.19
CA GLU A 45 -1.72 -2.06 -21.97
C GLU A 45 -3.08 -1.96 -21.28
N TYR A 46 -3.12 -1.25 -20.15
CA TYR A 46 -4.35 -0.78 -19.54
C TYR A 46 -4.70 0.56 -20.17
N ASN A 47 -5.95 0.69 -20.63
CA ASN A 47 -6.55 1.95 -20.99
C ASN A 47 -7.84 2.08 -20.17
N SER A 48 -8.00 3.19 -19.47
CA SER A 48 -9.14 3.38 -18.56
C SER A 48 -10.47 3.16 -19.30
N PRO A 49 -11.34 2.25 -18.83
CA PRO A 49 -12.64 2.02 -19.48
C PRO A 49 -13.63 3.17 -19.22
N SER A 50 -13.37 3.98 -18.18
CA SER A 50 -14.16 5.15 -17.80
C SER A 50 -13.33 6.18 -17.03
N GLY A 51 -13.87 7.37 -16.86
CA GLY A 51 -13.20 8.45 -16.13
C GLY A 51 -12.08 9.13 -16.94
N PRO A 52 -11.05 9.70 -16.28
CA PRO A 52 -9.95 10.39 -16.95
C PRO A 52 -9.11 9.42 -17.79
N ASP A 53 -8.47 9.95 -18.84
CA ASP A 53 -7.58 9.20 -19.71
C ASP A 53 -6.32 8.76 -18.95
N VAL A 54 -6.37 7.53 -18.42
CA VAL A 54 -5.26 6.85 -17.76
C VAL A 54 -4.88 5.65 -18.59
N THR A 55 -3.61 5.59 -18.95
CA THR A 55 -3.01 4.42 -19.60
C THR A 55 -1.71 4.03 -18.91
N PHE A 56 -1.42 2.73 -18.88
CA PHE A 56 -0.10 2.23 -18.53
C PHE A 56 0.15 0.83 -19.07
N LEU A 57 1.42 0.56 -19.36
CA LEU A 57 1.90 -0.72 -19.85
C LEU A 57 2.36 -1.58 -18.66
N LEU A 58 1.80 -2.80 -18.55
CA LEU A 58 2.37 -3.88 -17.75
C LEU A 58 3.16 -4.81 -18.69
N ASP A 59 4.49 -4.76 -18.62
CA ASP A 59 5.38 -5.75 -19.21
C ASP A 59 5.70 -6.83 -18.16
N TYR A 60 5.19 -8.04 -18.39
CA TYR A 60 5.45 -9.22 -17.56
C TYR A 60 6.23 -10.30 -18.33
N SER A 61 6.87 -9.93 -19.44
CA SER A 61 7.60 -10.85 -20.31
C SER A 61 8.90 -11.38 -19.69
N LYS A 62 9.49 -10.62 -18.77
CA LYS A 62 10.70 -10.99 -18.01
C LYS A 62 10.39 -11.86 -16.78
N ASN A 63 9.32 -12.65 -16.86
CA ASN A 63 9.00 -13.68 -15.89
C ASN A 63 9.28 -15.09 -16.47
N LEU A 64 9.61 -16.01 -15.56
CA LEU A 64 9.85 -17.44 -15.78
C LEU A 64 8.52 -18.17 -16.05
N ILE A 65 7.88 -17.83 -17.16
CA ILE A 65 6.56 -18.34 -17.56
C ILE A 65 6.52 -18.66 -19.05
N THR A 66 5.58 -19.53 -19.42
CA THR A 66 5.19 -19.85 -20.80
C THR A 66 3.66 -19.76 -20.90
N GLN A 67 3.10 -19.74 -22.10
CA GLN A 67 1.63 -19.68 -22.27
C GLN A 67 0.92 -20.85 -21.55
N PRO A 68 1.39 -22.11 -21.64
CA PRO A 68 0.80 -23.21 -20.86
C PRO A 68 0.82 -22.98 -19.34
N ILE A 69 1.86 -22.34 -18.78
CA ILE A 69 1.90 -22.02 -17.35
C ILE A 69 0.83 -20.97 -17.02
N VAL A 70 0.71 -19.91 -17.83
CA VAL A 70 -0.30 -18.87 -17.67
C VAL A 70 -1.71 -19.46 -17.75
N ASP A 71 -1.97 -20.35 -18.70
CA ASP A 71 -3.28 -20.98 -18.88
C ASP A 71 -3.70 -21.79 -17.64
N VAL A 72 -2.77 -22.56 -17.04
CA VAL A 72 -3.05 -23.34 -15.82
C VAL A 72 -3.18 -22.43 -14.60
N LEU A 73 -2.40 -21.35 -14.50
CA LEU A 73 -2.57 -20.34 -13.46
C LEU A 73 -3.95 -19.66 -13.54
N LEU A 74 -4.42 -19.31 -14.74
CA LEU A 74 -5.77 -18.78 -14.94
C LEU A 74 -6.85 -19.83 -14.63
N ALA A 75 -6.59 -21.12 -14.90
CA ALA A 75 -7.48 -22.19 -14.47
C ALA A 75 -7.58 -22.27 -12.94
N LEU A 76 -6.48 -22.09 -12.20
CA LEU A 76 -6.49 -22.02 -10.73
C LEU A 76 -7.35 -20.85 -10.23
N VAL A 77 -7.25 -19.67 -10.84
CA VAL A 77 -8.09 -18.51 -10.53
C VAL A 77 -9.58 -18.82 -10.72
N ARG A 78 -9.93 -19.52 -11.81
CA ARG A 78 -11.31 -19.95 -12.09
C ARG A 78 -11.80 -21.01 -11.10
N GLU A 79 -10.97 -22.00 -10.78
CA GLU A 79 -11.28 -23.05 -9.79
C GLU A 79 -11.50 -22.48 -8.38
N ALA A 80 -10.76 -21.44 -8.02
CA ALA A 80 -10.93 -20.68 -6.78
C ALA A 80 -12.15 -19.73 -6.78
N GLN A 81 -12.89 -19.64 -7.90
CA GLN A 81 -14.10 -18.82 -8.06
C GLN A 81 -13.86 -17.31 -7.86
N VAL A 82 -12.70 -16.81 -8.28
CA VAL A 82 -12.32 -15.39 -8.11
C VAL A 82 -13.36 -14.43 -8.69
N GLU A 83 -13.90 -14.71 -9.87
CA GLU A 83 -14.95 -13.88 -10.50
C GLU A 83 -16.20 -13.80 -9.62
N SER A 84 -16.66 -14.93 -9.07
CA SER A 84 -17.83 -14.94 -8.19
C SER A 84 -17.58 -14.17 -6.90
N ILE A 85 -16.42 -14.33 -6.26
CA ILE A 85 -16.11 -13.60 -5.02
C ILE A 85 -15.89 -12.11 -5.29
N ARG A 86 -15.35 -11.75 -6.46
CA ARG A 86 -15.25 -10.35 -6.91
C ARG A 86 -16.65 -9.75 -7.01
N ASP A 87 -17.56 -10.40 -7.71
CA ASP A 87 -18.91 -9.86 -7.91
C ASP A 87 -19.64 -9.69 -6.56
N LYS A 88 -19.41 -10.61 -5.60
CA LYS A 88 -19.89 -10.49 -4.21
C LYS A 88 -19.32 -9.28 -3.47
N MET A 89 -18.02 -9.00 -3.62
CA MET A 89 -17.39 -7.80 -3.07
C MET A 89 -18.09 -6.54 -3.59
N PHE A 90 -18.26 -6.45 -4.91
CA PHE A 90 -18.87 -5.29 -5.57
C PHE A 90 -20.38 -5.14 -5.27
N ALA A 91 -21.07 -6.23 -4.96
CA ALA A 91 -22.48 -6.20 -4.57
C ALA A 91 -22.71 -5.78 -3.11
N GLY A 92 -21.64 -5.74 -2.29
CA GLY A 92 -21.74 -5.47 -0.85
C GLY A 92 -22.04 -6.70 -0.01
N GLU A 93 -21.84 -7.92 -0.52
CA GLU A 93 -21.97 -9.11 0.32
C GLU A 93 -20.88 -9.15 1.40
N HIS A 94 -21.21 -9.79 2.53
CA HIS A 94 -20.32 -9.93 3.68
C HIS A 94 -19.20 -10.95 3.44
N ILE A 95 -18.23 -10.59 2.61
CA ILE A 95 -17.09 -11.45 2.27
C ILE A 95 -15.99 -11.43 3.34
N ASN A 96 -16.01 -10.48 4.28
CA ASN A 96 -15.22 -10.51 5.50
C ASN A 96 -15.97 -11.35 6.55
N THR A 97 -15.76 -12.66 6.50
CA THR A 97 -16.60 -13.64 7.22
C THR A 97 -16.28 -13.75 8.71
N SER A 98 -15.09 -13.34 9.16
CA SER A 98 -14.72 -13.40 10.58
C SER A 98 -15.28 -12.24 11.40
N GLU A 99 -15.57 -11.11 10.75
CA GLU A 99 -16.17 -9.93 11.38
C GLU A 99 -17.62 -9.68 10.93
N ASP A 100 -18.14 -10.50 10.01
CA ASP A 100 -19.47 -10.35 9.38
C ASP A 100 -19.69 -8.95 8.79
N ARG A 101 -18.80 -8.55 7.87
CA ARG A 101 -18.83 -7.24 7.22
C ARG A 101 -18.74 -7.33 5.71
N ALA A 102 -19.40 -6.40 5.03
CA ALA A 102 -19.10 -6.06 3.64
C ALA A 102 -17.66 -5.51 3.50
N VAL A 103 -17.16 -5.50 2.27
CA VAL A 103 -15.84 -4.96 1.93
C VAL A 103 -15.99 -4.06 0.71
N LEU A 104 -16.02 -2.75 0.94
CA LEU A 104 -16.59 -1.82 -0.03
C LEU A 104 -15.74 -0.55 -0.25
N HIS A 105 -14.42 -0.68 -0.23
CA HIS A 105 -13.55 0.44 -0.63
C HIS A 105 -13.83 0.92 -2.07
N VAL A 106 -14.37 0.05 -2.94
CA VAL A 106 -14.87 0.41 -4.28
C VAL A 106 -16.08 1.36 -4.24
N ALA A 107 -16.90 1.32 -3.18
CA ALA A 107 -18.04 2.23 -3.02
C ALA A 107 -17.60 3.69 -2.82
N LEU A 108 -16.46 3.90 -2.15
CA LEU A 108 -15.88 5.21 -1.84
C LEU A 108 -15.46 6.01 -3.09
N ARG A 109 -15.33 5.30 -4.21
CA ARG A 109 -14.87 5.79 -5.51
C ARG A 109 -15.76 5.30 -6.63
N ASN A 110 -17.04 5.04 -6.34
CA ASN A 110 -17.99 4.63 -7.35
C ASN A 110 -18.55 5.89 -8.07
N PHE A 111 -18.10 6.11 -9.31
CA PHE A 111 -18.65 7.16 -10.20
C PHE A 111 -19.58 6.57 -11.29
N GLY A 112 -19.85 5.27 -11.22
CA GLY A 112 -20.66 4.54 -12.19
C GLY A 112 -21.89 3.90 -11.54
N ASP A 113 -22.52 2.99 -12.29
CA ASP A 113 -23.86 2.48 -11.96
C ASP A 113 -23.87 1.10 -11.25
N PHE A 114 -22.72 0.57 -10.78
CA PHE A 114 -22.79 -0.70 -10.05
C PHE A 114 -23.50 -0.49 -8.70
N LYS A 115 -24.61 -1.21 -8.52
CA LYS A 115 -25.52 -1.07 -7.38
C LYS A 115 -24.95 -1.82 -6.17
N ILE A 116 -24.90 -1.14 -5.04
CA ILE A 116 -24.39 -1.67 -3.78
C ILE A 116 -25.55 -1.72 -2.80
N ALA A 117 -25.88 -2.92 -2.31
CA ALA A 117 -27.01 -3.13 -1.41
C ALA A 117 -26.54 -3.27 0.05
N GLU A 118 -25.74 -2.31 0.52
CA GLU A 118 -25.18 -2.27 1.87
C GLU A 118 -25.43 -0.92 2.53
N ALA A 119 -25.70 -0.90 3.83
CA ALA A 119 -26.02 0.33 4.55
C ALA A 119 -24.86 1.33 4.51
N GLY A 120 -25.18 2.60 4.29
CA GLY A 120 -24.20 3.69 4.24
C GLY A 120 -23.48 3.86 2.90
N ALA A 121 -23.65 2.94 1.94
CA ALA A 121 -23.07 3.11 0.60
C ALA A 121 -23.66 4.34 -0.14
N ASP A 122 -24.92 4.67 0.11
CA ASP A 122 -25.62 5.85 -0.42
C ASP A 122 -25.23 7.17 0.27
N GLU A 123 -24.62 7.10 1.45
CA GLU A 123 -24.14 8.26 2.21
C GLU A 123 -22.77 8.77 1.74
N VAL A 124 -22.03 7.98 0.94
CA VAL A 124 -20.67 8.30 0.44
C VAL A 124 -20.62 9.67 -0.24
N ALA A 125 -21.56 9.94 -1.15
CA ALA A 125 -21.58 11.19 -1.90
C ALA A 125 -21.74 12.42 -0.98
N GLY A 126 -22.52 12.30 0.10
CA GLY A 126 -22.70 13.37 1.09
C GLY A 126 -21.43 13.67 1.87
N VAL A 127 -20.67 12.64 2.27
CA VAL A 127 -19.38 12.81 2.95
C VAL A 127 -18.34 13.44 2.02
N LEU A 128 -18.27 12.98 0.77
CA LEU A 128 -17.38 13.53 -0.24
C LEU A 128 -17.67 15.01 -0.53
N GLU A 129 -18.94 15.39 -0.65
CA GLU A 129 -19.33 16.80 -0.78
C GLU A 129 -18.97 17.61 0.47
N HIS A 130 -19.15 17.05 1.67
CA HIS A 130 -18.72 17.70 2.90
C HIS A 130 -17.19 17.94 2.92
N MET A 131 -16.40 16.95 2.51
CA MET A 131 -14.94 17.10 2.35
C MET A 131 -14.58 18.19 1.34
N LYS A 132 -15.32 18.29 0.22
CA LYS A 132 -15.14 19.33 -0.80
C LYS A 132 -15.36 20.73 -0.22
N VAL A 133 -16.50 20.94 0.43
CA VAL A 133 -16.85 22.23 1.06
C VAL A 133 -15.80 22.62 2.08
N PHE A 134 -15.46 21.71 3.00
CA PHE A 134 -14.48 21.99 4.05
C PHE A 134 -13.08 22.27 3.50
N SER A 135 -12.58 21.41 2.60
CA SER A 135 -11.24 21.58 2.03
C SER A 135 -11.12 22.88 1.22
N ASN A 136 -12.16 23.27 0.49
CA ASN A 136 -12.20 24.55 -0.20
C ASN A 136 -12.24 25.75 0.76
N ALA A 137 -13.00 25.67 1.85
CA ALA A 137 -13.05 26.73 2.87
C ALA A 137 -11.67 26.94 3.53
N VAL A 138 -10.97 25.85 3.88
CA VAL A 138 -9.61 25.93 4.43
C VAL A 138 -8.62 26.47 3.41
N ARG A 139 -8.60 25.92 2.19
CA ARG A 139 -7.63 26.29 1.15
C ARG A 139 -7.81 27.72 0.61
N SER A 140 -9.03 28.23 0.58
CA SER A 140 -9.34 29.62 0.19
C SER A 140 -9.02 30.62 1.31
N GLY A 141 -8.85 30.14 2.54
CA GLY A 141 -8.67 30.98 3.72
C GLY A 141 -9.98 31.55 4.26
N GLU A 142 -11.14 31.07 3.83
CA GLU A 142 -12.43 31.38 4.45
C GLU A 142 -12.48 30.83 5.88
N TRP A 143 -12.01 29.59 6.08
CA TRP A 143 -11.84 29.02 7.40
C TRP A 143 -10.75 29.78 8.16
N LYS A 144 -11.12 30.33 9.31
CA LYS A 144 -10.21 31.08 10.18
C LYS A 144 -9.91 30.34 11.47
N GLY A 145 -8.66 30.42 11.90
CA GLY A 145 -8.28 30.07 13.27
C GLY A 145 -8.93 30.98 14.31
N TYR A 146 -8.66 30.70 15.57
CA TYR A 146 -9.32 31.37 16.69
C TYR A 146 -9.05 32.88 16.76
N THR A 147 -7.92 33.34 16.22
CA THR A 147 -7.55 34.77 16.12
C THR A 147 -7.96 35.44 14.81
N GLY A 148 -8.66 34.73 13.91
CA GLY A 148 -9.08 35.27 12.61
C GLY A 148 -8.06 35.10 11.48
N LYS A 149 -6.90 34.48 11.74
CA LYS A 149 -5.89 34.15 10.73
C LYS A 149 -6.31 32.96 9.88
N THR A 150 -5.80 32.87 8.65
CA THR A 150 -5.97 31.70 7.78
C THR A 150 -5.14 30.53 8.27
N ILE A 151 -5.56 29.31 7.95
CA ILE A 151 -4.78 28.10 8.21
C ILE A 151 -3.68 27.96 7.15
N ASP A 152 -2.45 27.76 7.60
CA ASP A 152 -1.27 27.51 6.76
C ASP A 152 -0.60 26.17 7.07
N THR A 153 -1.06 25.48 8.12
CA THR A 153 -0.49 24.22 8.58
C THR A 153 -1.60 23.24 8.92
N ILE A 154 -1.49 22.00 8.44
CA ILE A 154 -2.35 20.88 8.86
C ILE A 154 -1.51 19.79 9.51
N VAL A 155 -2.08 19.14 10.53
CA VAL A 155 -1.46 17.99 11.21
C VAL A 155 -2.46 16.85 11.25
N ASN A 156 -2.22 15.81 10.47
CA ASN A 156 -2.99 14.56 10.54
C ASN A 156 -2.46 13.70 11.68
N ILE A 157 -3.32 13.34 12.63
CA ILE A 157 -2.98 12.46 13.75
C ILE A 157 -3.74 11.15 13.57
N GLY A 158 -3.03 10.07 13.28
CA GLY A 158 -3.59 8.75 13.00
C GLY A 158 -2.49 7.70 12.86
N ILE A 159 -2.80 6.41 12.97
CA ILE A 159 -1.79 5.34 12.85
C ILE A 159 -2.26 4.25 11.87
N GLY A 160 -1.30 3.57 11.23
CA GLY A 160 -1.58 2.51 10.26
C GLY A 160 -2.35 3.04 9.06
N GLY A 161 -3.56 2.51 8.84
CA GLY A 161 -4.41 2.89 7.70
C GLY A 161 -4.88 4.35 7.72
N SER A 162 -4.93 4.96 8.91
CA SER A 162 -5.25 6.38 9.10
C SER A 162 -4.06 7.32 8.91
N ASP A 163 -2.91 6.80 8.47
CA ASP A 163 -1.65 7.54 8.28
C ASP A 163 -0.99 7.23 6.92
N LEU A 164 -0.65 5.96 6.67
CA LEU A 164 0.21 5.55 5.55
C LEU A 164 -0.37 5.94 4.17
N GLY A 165 -1.68 5.80 3.98
CA GLY A 165 -2.36 6.22 2.75
C GLY A 165 -2.23 7.73 2.51
N PRO A 166 -2.73 8.58 3.43
CA PRO A 166 -2.52 10.02 3.37
C PRO A 166 -1.07 10.48 3.16
N VAL A 167 -0.11 9.91 3.91
CA VAL A 167 1.32 10.22 3.77
C VAL A 167 1.79 9.89 2.35
N MET A 168 1.55 8.66 1.89
CA MET A 168 2.03 8.20 0.59
C MET A 168 1.44 9.04 -0.55
N VAL A 169 0.14 9.32 -0.53
CA VAL A 169 -0.52 10.06 -1.60
C VAL A 169 -0.09 11.52 -1.64
N THR A 170 0.03 12.18 -0.47
CA THR A 170 0.47 13.59 -0.44
C THR A 170 1.94 13.75 -0.83
N GLU A 171 2.80 12.77 -0.52
CA GLU A 171 4.16 12.70 -1.05
C GLU A 171 4.19 12.47 -2.56
N ALA A 172 3.43 11.48 -3.06
CA ALA A 172 3.34 11.12 -4.47
C ALA A 172 2.80 12.27 -5.36
N LEU A 173 1.83 13.01 -4.85
CA LEU A 173 1.14 14.09 -5.56
C LEU A 173 1.61 15.49 -5.11
N LYS A 174 2.79 15.58 -4.47
CA LYS A 174 3.41 16.84 -4.09
C LYS A 174 3.54 17.87 -5.23
N PRO A 175 3.67 17.53 -6.53
CA PRO A 175 3.58 18.50 -7.62
C PRO A 175 2.26 19.28 -7.70
N TYR A 176 1.16 18.69 -7.22
CA TYR A 176 -0.20 19.21 -7.23
C TYR A 176 -0.58 19.94 -5.93
N SER A 177 0.34 20.02 -4.96
CA SER A 177 0.05 20.58 -3.66
C SER A 177 -0.10 22.10 -3.67
N LYS A 178 -0.95 22.63 -2.80
CA LYS A 178 -0.97 24.04 -2.40
C LYS A 178 0.33 24.32 -1.62
N ARG A 179 1.26 25.06 -2.23
CA ARG A 179 2.64 25.21 -1.72
C ARG A 179 2.78 26.00 -0.43
N ASP A 180 1.80 26.84 -0.13
CA ASP A 180 1.69 27.65 1.09
C ASP A 180 0.86 26.94 2.20
N LEU A 181 0.50 25.67 2.02
CA LEU A 181 -0.11 24.84 3.06
C LEU A 181 0.86 23.71 3.43
N THR A 182 1.40 23.77 4.64
CA THR A 182 2.29 22.73 5.19
C THR A 182 1.46 21.59 5.77
N ALA A 183 1.85 20.35 5.49
CA ALA A 183 1.20 19.17 6.05
C ALA A 183 2.19 18.33 6.86
N HIS A 184 1.79 17.98 8.08
CA HIS A 184 2.49 17.05 8.96
C HIS A 184 1.61 15.83 9.24
N PHE A 185 2.24 14.70 9.52
CA PHE A 185 1.59 13.42 9.78
C PHE A 185 2.20 12.83 11.05
N VAL A 186 1.42 12.77 12.12
CA VAL A 186 1.83 12.25 13.43
C VAL A 186 1.14 10.92 13.66
N SER A 187 1.94 9.87 13.82
CA SER A 187 1.43 8.49 13.96
C SER A 187 1.99 7.74 15.16
N ASN A 188 3.32 7.71 15.30
CA ASN A 188 3.98 7.05 16.42
C ASN A 188 3.55 7.62 17.79
N ILE A 189 3.45 6.74 18.80
CA ILE A 189 3.21 7.11 20.21
C ILE A 189 4.49 7.53 20.93
N ASP A 190 5.66 7.30 20.34
CA ASP A 190 6.88 7.97 20.74
C ASP A 190 6.65 9.49 20.73
N GLY A 191 6.70 10.09 21.93
CA GLY A 191 6.42 11.51 22.15
C GLY A 191 7.30 12.45 21.32
N THR A 192 8.44 11.96 20.82
CA THR A 192 9.28 12.66 19.84
C THR A 192 8.48 13.13 18.62
N HIS A 193 7.58 12.30 18.10
CA HIS A 193 6.90 12.58 16.83
C HIS A 193 5.95 13.78 16.94
N ILE A 194 5.12 13.81 17.99
CA ILE A 194 4.24 14.96 18.26
C ILE A 194 5.04 16.18 18.73
N ALA A 195 6.06 16.00 19.57
CA ALA A 195 6.84 17.11 20.11
C ALA A 195 7.61 17.88 19.02
N GLU A 196 8.32 17.17 18.11
CA GLU A 196 9.03 17.82 17.01
C GLU A 196 8.07 18.48 16.01
N THR A 197 6.92 17.87 15.76
CA THR A 197 5.90 18.46 14.89
C THR A 197 5.35 19.77 15.47
N LEU A 198 4.98 19.77 16.76
CA LEU A 198 4.41 20.96 17.40
C LEU A 198 5.40 22.12 17.51
N ARG A 199 6.71 21.88 17.52
CA ARG A 199 7.73 22.95 17.46
C ARG A 199 7.72 23.73 16.15
N LEU A 200 7.22 23.13 15.08
CA LEU A 200 7.06 23.75 13.76
C LEU A 200 5.69 24.42 13.57
N CYS A 201 4.75 24.17 14.50
CA CYS A 201 3.37 24.61 14.38
C CYS A 201 3.12 25.94 15.11
N ASN A 202 2.15 26.71 14.61
CA ASN A 202 1.60 27.88 15.30
C ASN A 202 0.15 27.62 15.73
N PRO A 203 -0.22 27.73 17.02
CA PRO A 203 -1.58 27.49 17.50
C PRO A 203 -2.65 28.33 16.79
N GLU A 204 -2.31 29.51 16.26
CA GLU A 204 -3.24 30.39 15.57
C GLU A 204 -3.57 29.95 14.12
N THR A 205 -2.71 29.17 13.48
CA THR A 205 -2.79 28.84 12.04
C THR A 205 -2.70 27.34 11.74
N THR A 206 -2.69 26.49 12.77
CA THR A 206 -2.60 25.03 12.62
C THR A 206 -3.97 24.35 12.78
N LEU A 207 -4.34 23.51 11.83
CA LEU A 207 -5.52 22.65 11.89
C LEU A 207 -5.12 21.19 12.15
N PHE A 208 -5.67 20.59 13.19
CA PHE A 208 -5.47 19.18 13.55
C PHE A 208 -6.62 18.32 13.01
N ILE A 209 -6.26 17.20 12.38
CA ILE A 209 -7.18 16.22 11.82
C ILE A 209 -7.00 14.92 12.60
N ILE A 210 -7.98 14.55 13.42
CA ILE A 210 -7.91 13.34 14.26
C ILE A 210 -8.53 12.17 13.51
N ALA A 211 -7.69 11.27 12.99
CA ALA A 211 -8.08 10.17 12.14
C ALA A 211 -8.10 8.84 12.92
N SER A 212 -9.29 8.44 13.38
CA SER A 212 -9.48 7.18 14.12
C SER A 212 -10.91 6.66 13.96
N LYS A 213 -11.05 5.46 13.40
CA LYS A 213 -12.34 4.79 13.21
C LYS A 213 -13.15 4.70 14.50
N THR A 214 -12.55 4.14 15.55
CA THR A 214 -13.22 3.96 16.84
C THR A 214 -13.17 5.20 17.73
N PHE A 215 -12.25 6.14 17.43
CA PHE A 215 -11.88 7.25 18.30
C PHE A 215 -11.40 6.81 19.69
N THR A 216 -10.84 5.60 19.77
CA THR A 216 -10.32 5.00 21.02
C THR A 216 -8.93 4.40 20.85
N THR A 217 -8.31 4.51 19.67
CA THR A 217 -6.95 4.03 19.43
C THR A 217 -6.00 4.76 20.37
N GLN A 218 -5.32 4.02 21.25
CA GLN A 218 -4.52 4.58 22.33
C GLN A 218 -3.50 5.59 21.82
N GLU A 219 -2.72 5.20 20.81
CA GLU A 219 -1.68 6.03 20.21
C GLU A 219 -2.24 7.34 19.63
N THR A 220 -3.33 7.23 18.86
CA THR A 220 -3.96 8.40 18.23
C THR A 220 -4.58 9.34 19.24
N ILE A 221 -5.31 8.83 20.24
CA ILE A 221 -5.99 9.67 21.23
C ILE A 221 -5.00 10.34 22.17
N THR A 222 -3.94 9.65 22.62
CA THR A 222 -2.89 10.28 23.44
C THR A 222 -2.17 11.40 22.67
N ASN A 223 -1.87 11.20 21.38
CA ASN A 223 -1.32 12.27 20.53
C ASN A 223 -2.31 13.43 20.34
N ALA A 224 -3.60 13.13 20.13
CA ALA A 224 -4.64 14.14 19.98
C ALA A 224 -4.81 14.98 21.26
N GLU A 225 -4.81 14.34 22.43
CA GLU A 225 -4.87 15.02 23.73
C GLU A 225 -3.64 15.90 23.94
N SER A 226 -2.43 15.40 23.61
CA SER A 226 -1.20 16.19 23.68
C SER A 226 -1.25 17.43 22.77
N ALA A 227 -1.76 17.30 21.54
CA ALA A 227 -1.95 18.41 20.61
C ALA A 227 -3.00 19.41 21.11
N ARG A 228 -4.12 18.92 21.67
CA ARG A 228 -5.18 19.75 22.25
C ARG A 228 -4.67 20.53 23.45
N ASP A 229 -3.93 19.89 24.34
CA ASP A 229 -3.43 20.52 25.55
C ASP A 229 -2.35 21.57 25.21
N TRP A 230 -1.48 21.29 24.23
CA TRP A 230 -0.56 22.28 23.64
C TRP A 230 -1.30 23.48 23.04
N PHE A 231 -2.36 23.24 22.27
CA PHE A 231 -3.16 24.30 21.67
C PHE A 231 -3.84 25.16 22.74
N LEU A 232 -4.47 24.54 23.74
CA LEU A 232 -5.19 25.22 24.82
C LEU A 232 -4.25 25.99 25.76
N ALA A 233 -2.99 25.59 25.90
CA ALA A 233 -1.99 26.36 26.63
C ALA A 233 -1.79 27.78 26.07
N THR A 234 -2.09 28.00 24.77
CA THR A 234 -2.03 29.32 24.12
C THR A 234 -3.42 29.91 23.89
N ALA A 235 -4.39 29.11 23.43
CA ALA A 235 -5.72 29.59 23.06
C ALA A 235 -6.62 29.88 24.28
N GLY A 236 -6.37 29.25 25.43
CA GLY A 236 -7.05 29.50 26.71
C GLY A 236 -8.50 29.03 26.83
N ASP A 237 -9.28 29.06 25.74
CA ASP A 237 -10.70 28.68 25.72
C ASP A 237 -10.95 27.38 24.94
N LYS A 238 -11.63 26.43 25.57
CA LYS A 238 -12.06 25.16 24.95
C LYS A 238 -12.97 25.37 23.75
N ALA A 239 -13.73 26.47 23.68
CA ALA A 239 -14.57 26.78 22.52
C ALA A 239 -13.75 26.92 21.22
N HIS A 240 -12.45 27.24 21.32
CA HIS A 240 -11.57 27.36 20.15
C HIS A 240 -11.17 26.01 19.53
N VAL A 241 -11.36 24.89 20.22
CA VAL A 241 -11.10 23.54 19.67
C VAL A 241 -11.90 23.31 18.38
N ALA A 242 -13.14 23.79 18.31
CA ALA A 242 -14.00 23.68 17.14
C ALA A 242 -13.45 24.38 15.87
N LYS A 243 -12.45 25.28 16.00
CA LYS A 243 -11.81 25.95 14.85
C LYS A 243 -10.50 25.28 14.41
N HIS A 244 -9.94 24.41 15.25
CA HIS A 244 -8.61 23.85 15.07
C HIS A 244 -8.57 22.32 15.10
N PHE A 245 -9.69 21.66 15.37
CA PHE A 245 -9.76 20.20 15.41
C PHE A 245 -10.97 19.71 14.61
N VAL A 246 -10.71 18.74 13.73
CA VAL A 246 -11.73 17.97 13.01
C VAL A 246 -11.50 16.48 13.23
N ALA A 247 -12.53 15.66 13.06
CA ALA A 247 -12.45 14.22 13.29
C ALA A 247 -12.87 13.42 12.06
N LEU A 248 -12.12 12.36 11.77
CA LEU A 248 -12.47 11.35 10.78
C LEU A 248 -12.81 10.09 11.57
N SER A 249 -14.11 9.82 11.78
CA SER A 249 -14.54 8.79 12.73
C SER A 249 -15.99 8.35 12.52
N THR A 250 -16.34 7.22 13.15
CA THR A 250 -17.72 6.73 13.24
C THR A 250 -18.34 6.97 14.63
N ASN A 251 -17.56 7.49 15.59
CA ASN A 251 -17.95 7.60 17.00
C ASN A 251 -18.27 9.04 17.43
N THR A 252 -19.48 9.50 17.13
CA THR A 252 -19.93 10.87 17.44
C THR A 252 -19.82 11.23 18.93
N ALA A 253 -20.10 10.29 19.83
CA ALA A 253 -20.06 10.53 21.27
C ALA A 253 -18.65 10.82 21.77
N ALA A 254 -17.65 10.06 21.32
CA ALA A 254 -16.26 10.27 21.68
C ALA A 254 -15.70 11.56 21.05
N VAL A 255 -16.02 11.83 19.78
CA VAL A 255 -15.62 13.06 19.07
C VAL A 255 -16.11 14.32 19.77
N THR A 256 -17.40 14.35 20.11
CA THR A 256 -18.00 15.52 20.78
C THR A 256 -17.51 15.66 22.23
N SER A 257 -17.27 14.55 22.93
CA SER A 257 -16.69 14.53 24.27
C SER A 257 -15.23 15.05 24.29
N PHE A 258 -14.49 14.86 23.20
CA PHE A 258 -13.15 15.44 23.03
C PHE A 258 -13.18 16.98 22.84
N GLY A 259 -14.32 17.53 22.40
CA GLY A 259 -14.54 18.95 22.16
C GLY A 259 -14.61 19.36 20.68
N ILE A 260 -14.62 18.39 19.75
CA ILE A 260 -14.79 18.65 18.32
C ILE A 260 -16.28 18.86 18.01
N ALA A 261 -16.58 19.90 17.23
CA ALA A 261 -17.94 20.19 16.80
C ALA A 261 -18.50 19.05 15.93
N LYS A 262 -19.80 18.77 16.02
CA LYS A 262 -20.41 17.62 15.31
C LYS A 262 -20.31 17.78 13.80
N GLU A 263 -20.47 19.01 13.32
CA GLU A 263 -20.30 19.44 11.94
C GLU A 263 -18.87 19.27 11.42
N ASN A 264 -17.88 19.16 12.30
CA ASN A 264 -16.48 18.91 11.94
C ASN A 264 -16.11 17.42 11.97
N MET A 265 -17.11 16.54 12.05
CA MET A 265 -16.93 15.10 11.96
C MET A 265 -17.21 14.62 10.54
N PHE A 266 -16.24 13.91 9.96
CA PHE A 266 -16.36 13.27 8.66
C PHE A 266 -16.52 11.77 8.87
N GLN A 267 -17.71 11.27 8.55
CA GLN A 267 -18.10 9.89 8.79
C GLN A 267 -17.51 8.94 7.75
N PHE A 268 -17.30 7.70 8.17
CA PHE A 268 -17.11 6.55 7.29
C PHE A 268 -17.71 5.30 7.95
N TRP A 269 -17.58 4.12 7.34
CA TRP A 269 -18.33 2.92 7.73
C TRP A 269 -17.44 1.75 8.12
N ASP A 270 -18.04 0.71 8.70
CA ASP A 270 -17.30 -0.45 9.18
C ASP A 270 -16.73 -1.33 8.06
N TRP A 271 -17.40 -1.37 6.91
CA TRP A 271 -16.95 -1.99 5.66
C TRP A 271 -15.74 -1.29 5.01
N VAL A 272 -15.33 -0.12 5.52
CA VAL A 272 -14.06 0.53 5.20
C VAL A 272 -12.96 -0.05 6.08
N GLY A 273 -12.16 -0.96 5.51
CA GLY A 273 -10.93 -1.45 6.13
C GLY A 273 -9.87 -0.37 6.20
N GLY A 274 -9.13 -0.28 7.31
CA GLY A 274 -8.16 0.81 7.54
C GLY A 274 -7.09 0.92 6.43
N ARG A 275 -6.49 -0.19 6.01
CA ARG A 275 -5.50 -0.19 4.92
C ARG A 275 -6.06 0.14 3.52
N TYR A 276 -7.39 0.22 3.41
CA TYR A 276 -8.15 0.58 2.20
C TYR A 276 -8.95 1.89 2.38
N SER A 277 -8.61 2.72 3.38
CA SER A 277 -9.48 3.84 3.77
C SER A 277 -9.17 5.18 3.13
N LEU A 278 -8.03 5.35 2.45
CA LEU A 278 -7.59 6.66 1.93
C LEU A 278 -8.60 7.33 0.98
N TRP A 279 -9.50 6.55 0.40
CA TRP A 279 -10.57 6.98 -0.49
C TRP A 279 -11.77 7.63 0.24
N SER A 280 -11.89 7.40 1.55
CA SER A 280 -12.98 7.89 2.40
C SER A 280 -12.67 9.27 3.00
N ALA A 281 -13.41 9.65 4.05
CA ALA A 281 -13.07 10.74 4.97
C ALA A 281 -11.59 10.78 5.39
N ILE A 282 -10.93 9.61 5.54
CA ILE A 282 -9.48 9.53 5.83
C ILE A 282 -8.62 10.30 4.81
N GLY A 283 -9.09 10.45 3.57
CA GLY A 283 -8.45 11.25 2.53
C GLY A 283 -8.58 12.77 2.70
N LEU A 284 -9.17 13.28 3.78
CA LEU A 284 -9.35 14.73 3.97
C LEU A 284 -8.04 15.51 3.90
N SER A 285 -6.98 15.00 4.53
CA SER A 285 -5.65 15.61 4.47
C SER A 285 -5.10 15.62 3.04
N ILE A 286 -5.40 14.60 2.23
CA ILE A 286 -5.06 14.58 0.80
C ILE A 286 -5.79 15.72 0.08
N ALA A 287 -7.12 15.80 0.20
CA ALA A 287 -7.94 16.85 -0.42
C ALA A 287 -7.51 18.26 0.01
N LEU A 288 -7.12 18.45 1.27
CA LEU A 288 -6.55 19.72 1.75
C LEU A 288 -5.23 20.08 1.07
N VAL A 289 -4.34 19.11 0.88
CA VAL A 289 -3.02 19.33 0.26
C VAL A 289 -3.13 19.58 -1.24
N ILE A 290 -3.79 18.69 -1.99
CA ILE A 290 -3.81 18.76 -3.47
C ILE A 290 -5.07 19.44 -4.04
N GLY A 291 -6.05 19.76 -3.21
CA GLY A 291 -7.34 20.29 -3.62
C GLY A 291 -8.33 19.18 -3.97
N TYR A 292 -9.62 19.45 -3.76
CA TYR A 292 -10.66 18.44 -3.93
C TYR A 292 -10.75 17.93 -5.37
N ASP A 293 -10.59 18.78 -6.39
CA ASP A 293 -10.65 18.34 -7.79
C ASP A 293 -9.59 17.27 -8.09
N ASN A 294 -8.36 17.44 -7.59
CA ASN A 294 -7.31 16.43 -7.73
C ASN A 294 -7.59 15.17 -6.88
N PHE A 295 -8.26 15.31 -5.72
CA PHE A 295 -8.71 14.15 -4.94
C PHE A 295 -9.81 13.37 -5.67
N GLU A 296 -10.75 14.06 -6.32
CA GLU A 296 -11.77 13.43 -7.16
C GLU A 296 -11.14 12.70 -8.37
N GLU A 297 -10.13 13.29 -9.01
CA GLU A 297 -9.38 12.62 -10.10
C GLU A 297 -8.65 11.37 -9.59
N LEU A 298 -8.10 11.40 -8.38
CA LEU A 298 -7.54 10.21 -7.72
C LEU A 298 -8.60 9.11 -7.55
N LEU A 299 -9.80 9.46 -7.08
CA LEU A 299 -10.91 8.51 -6.93
C LEU A 299 -11.35 7.95 -8.30
N LYS A 300 -11.50 8.80 -9.33
CA LYS A 300 -11.90 8.38 -10.68
C LYS A 300 -10.88 7.47 -11.35
N GLY A 301 -9.58 7.70 -11.14
CA GLY A 301 -8.55 6.80 -11.64
C GLY A 301 -8.67 5.40 -11.03
N ALA A 302 -8.93 5.33 -9.73
CA ALA A 302 -9.16 4.08 -9.03
C ALA A 302 -10.49 3.40 -9.47
N HIS A 303 -11.54 4.18 -9.73
CA HIS A 303 -12.79 3.70 -10.33
C HIS A 303 -12.58 3.03 -11.70
N GLY A 304 -11.78 3.64 -12.58
CA GLY A 304 -11.46 3.05 -13.88
C GLY A 304 -10.81 1.67 -13.76
N MET A 305 -9.93 1.50 -12.76
CA MET A 305 -9.33 0.20 -12.46
C MET A 305 -10.32 -0.79 -11.83
N ASP A 306 -11.27 -0.32 -11.01
CA ASP A 306 -12.37 -1.15 -10.51
C ASP A 306 -13.22 -1.70 -11.66
N GLU A 307 -13.57 -0.86 -12.63
CA GLU A 307 -14.33 -1.27 -13.81
C GLU A 307 -13.56 -2.25 -14.70
N HIS A 308 -12.25 -2.01 -14.89
CA HIS A 308 -11.39 -2.95 -15.60
C HIS A 308 -11.33 -4.30 -14.89
N PHE A 309 -11.16 -4.31 -13.57
CA PHE A 309 -11.14 -5.54 -12.78
C PHE A 309 -12.47 -6.31 -12.88
N LEU A 310 -13.59 -5.59 -12.89
CA LEU A 310 -14.94 -6.16 -12.95
C LEU A 310 -15.30 -6.71 -14.34
N LYS A 311 -14.94 -5.99 -15.41
CA LYS A 311 -15.47 -6.25 -16.77
C LYS A 311 -14.48 -6.96 -17.70
N THR A 312 -13.18 -6.88 -17.45
CA THR A 312 -12.16 -7.45 -18.36
C THR A 312 -11.99 -8.95 -18.14
N PRO A 313 -11.98 -9.79 -19.21
CA PRO A 313 -11.66 -11.22 -19.12
C PRO A 313 -10.34 -11.47 -18.39
N LEU A 314 -10.28 -12.54 -17.59
CA LEU A 314 -9.15 -12.82 -16.68
C LEU A 314 -7.78 -12.80 -17.38
N GLU A 315 -7.70 -13.32 -18.60
CA GLU A 315 -6.49 -13.35 -19.43
C GLU A 315 -5.94 -11.96 -19.83
N ASN A 316 -6.77 -10.91 -19.82
CA ASN A 316 -6.38 -9.54 -20.13
C ASN A 316 -6.46 -8.61 -18.89
N ASN A 317 -6.76 -9.18 -17.72
CA ASN A 317 -7.07 -8.44 -16.51
C ASN A 317 -5.79 -8.21 -15.69
N LEU A 318 -5.21 -7.00 -15.79
CA LEU A 318 -3.94 -6.65 -15.12
C LEU A 318 -3.82 -7.07 -13.64
N PRO A 319 -4.77 -6.77 -12.73
CA PRO A 319 -4.71 -7.27 -11.35
C PRO A 319 -4.58 -8.79 -11.26
N VAL A 320 -5.32 -9.53 -12.10
CA VAL A 320 -5.29 -11.00 -12.15
C VAL A 320 -3.95 -11.50 -12.68
N LEU A 321 -3.43 -10.91 -13.76
CA LEU A 321 -2.13 -11.25 -14.34
C LEU A 321 -1.00 -11.04 -13.31
N MET A 322 -1.00 -9.92 -12.60
CA MET A 322 -0.03 -9.67 -11.53
C MET A 322 -0.19 -10.65 -10.36
N ALA A 323 -1.43 -11.00 -10.00
CA ALA A 323 -1.70 -11.93 -8.91
C ALA A 323 -1.19 -13.35 -9.21
N ILE A 324 -1.45 -13.87 -10.42
CA ILE A 324 -1.00 -15.21 -10.81
C ILE A 324 0.51 -15.33 -10.88
N ILE A 325 1.21 -14.27 -11.33
CA ILE A 325 2.68 -14.22 -11.33
C ILE A 325 3.20 -14.26 -9.89
N GLY A 326 2.57 -13.50 -8.98
CA GLY A 326 2.90 -13.54 -7.56
C GLY A 326 2.70 -14.93 -6.94
N ILE A 327 1.58 -15.60 -7.22
CA ILE A 327 1.29 -16.97 -6.76
C ILE A 327 2.34 -17.95 -7.31
N TRP A 328 2.70 -17.83 -8.60
CA TRP A 328 3.72 -18.67 -9.21
C TRP A 328 5.05 -18.61 -8.46
N TYR A 329 5.50 -17.42 -8.08
CA TYR A 329 6.75 -17.25 -7.34
C TYR A 329 6.65 -17.61 -5.87
N ASN A 330 5.58 -17.21 -5.21
CA ASN A 330 5.38 -17.44 -3.77
C ASN A 330 5.24 -18.94 -3.47
N ASP A 331 4.35 -19.62 -4.18
CA ASP A 331 3.89 -20.95 -3.81
C ASP A 331 4.71 -22.09 -4.44
N PHE A 332 5.30 -21.85 -5.63
CA PHE A 332 6.02 -22.89 -6.36
C PHE A 332 7.54 -22.67 -6.32
N TYR A 333 8.01 -21.44 -6.59
CA TYR A 333 9.43 -21.11 -6.42
C TYR A 333 9.84 -20.87 -4.95
N GLY A 334 8.89 -20.69 -4.03
CA GLY A 334 9.17 -20.42 -2.62
C GLY A 334 9.79 -19.04 -2.37
N ALA A 335 9.53 -18.06 -3.24
CA ALA A 335 10.02 -16.70 -3.09
C ALA A 335 9.28 -15.97 -1.94
N GLN A 336 9.95 -15.82 -0.80
CA GLN A 336 9.35 -15.25 0.42
C GLN A 336 9.11 -13.74 0.37
N THR A 337 9.65 -13.04 -0.62
CA THR A 337 9.63 -11.57 -0.68
C THR A 337 9.26 -11.08 -2.06
N HIS A 338 8.58 -9.94 -2.14
CA HIS A 338 8.28 -9.24 -3.39
C HIS A 338 8.70 -7.77 -3.27
N ALA A 339 9.53 -7.31 -4.21
CA ALA A 339 10.11 -5.96 -4.15
C ALA A 339 9.30 -4.95 -4.98
N LEU A 340 9.00 -3.78 -4.42
CA LEU A 340 8.37 -2.65 -5.13
C LEU A 340 9.39 -1.54 -5.34
N LEU A 341 9.78 -1.29 -6.59
CA LEU A 341 10.95 -0.47 -6.94
C LEU A 341 10.52 0.69 -7.87
N PRO A 342 9.86 1.72 -7.35
CA PRO A 342 9.46 2.88 -8.15
C PRO A 342 10.67 3.75 -8.51
N TYR A 343 10.88 4.00 -9.79
CA TYR A 343 11.84 4.96 -10.34
C TYR A 343 11.18 6.34 -10.39
N ASP A 344 10.70 6.78 -9.23
CA ASP A 344 10.13 8.10 -9.00
C ASP A 344 10.30 8.46 -7.50
N GLN A 345 10.87 9.63 -7.23
CA GLN A 345 11.15 10.04 -5.85
C GLN A 345 9.90 10.44 -5.06
N TYR A 346 8.82 10.88 -5.73
CA TYR A 346 7.55 11.15 -5.06
C TYR A 346 6.89 9.86 -4.57
N LEU A 347 7.15 8.73 -5.23
CA LEU A 347 6.69 7.39 -4.82
C LEU A 347 7.54 6.72 -3.73
N HIS A 348 8.40 7.45 -3.00
CA HIS A 348 9.27 6.84 -1.98
C HIS A 348 8.54 6.12 -0.84
N LYS A 349 7.26 6.45 -0.60
CA LYS A 349 6.38 5.80 0.38
C LYS A 349 5.45 4.73 -0.20
N PHE A 350 5.55 4.43 -1.50
CA PHE A 350 4.69 3.46 -2.15
C PHE A 350 4.90 2.04 -1.60
N ALA A 351 6.15 1.64 -1.39
CA ALA A 351 6.47 0.35 -0.77
C ALA A 351 5.96 0.27 0.69
N ASP A 352 6.18 1.32 1.49
CA ASP A 352 5.70 1.40 2.88
C ASP A 352 4.17 1.27 2.98
N TYR A 353 3.43 1.89 2.05
CA TYR A 353 1.98 1.75 1.98
C TYR A 353 1.55 0.30 1.68
N PHE A 354 2.17 -0.34 0.69
CA PHE A 354 1.84 -1.72 0.33
C PHE A 354 2.43 -2.79 1.25
N GLN A 355 3.37 -2.45 2.12
CA GLN A 355 3.70 -3.30 3.27
C GLN A 355 2.46 -3.54 4.11
N GLN A 356 1.71 -2.48 4.45
CA GLN A 356 0.45 -2.66 5.15
C GLN A 356 -0.61 -3.31 4.24
N GLY A 357 -0.79 -2.77 3.03
CA GLY A 357 -1.83 -3.21 2.10
C GLY A 357 -1.79 -4.71 1.81
N ASP A 358 -0.61 -5.27 1.53
CA ASP A 358 -0.43 -6.68 1.17
C ASP A 358 -0.25 -7.55 2.42
N MET A 359 0.72 -7.23 3.29
CA MET A 359 1.11 -8.13 4.38
C MET A 359 0.06 -8.23 5.47
N GLU A 360 -0.63 -7.14 5.83
CA GLU A 360 -1.73 -7.17 6.81
C GLU A 360 -2.98 -7.86 6.25
N SER A 361 -3.18 -7.79 4.93
CA SER A 361 -4.27 -8.50 4.24
C SER A 361 -4.01 -9.99 4.18
N ASN A 362 -2.89 -10.38 3.58
CA ASN A 362 -2.64 -11.74 3.13
C ASN A 362 -1.63 -12.52 3.99
N GLY A 363 -1.00 -11.90 4.99
CA GLY A 363 -0.16 -12.56 6.00
C GLY A 363 -0.98 -13.42 6.97
N LYS A 364 -1.66 -14.44 6.45
CA LYS A 364 -2.65 -15.28 7.15
C LYS A 364 -2.27 -16.75 7.04
N THR A 365 -2.71 -17.54 8.01
CA THR A 365 -2.43 -18.99 8.05
C THR A 365 -3.69 -19.85 8.15
N VAL A 366 -4.86 -19.21 8.22
CA VAL A 366 -6.15 -19.88 8.38
C VAL A 366 -7.07 -19.45 7.24
N THR A 367 -7.69 -20.40 6.56
CA THR A 367 -8.67 -20.15 5.52
C THR A 367 -9.98 -19.65 6.13
N LYS A 368 -10.86 -19.05 5.31
CA LYS A 368 -12.20 -18.65 5.74
C LYS A 368 -13.08 -19.83 6.20
N GLY A 369 -12.69 -21.06 5.88
CA GLY A 369 -13.31 -22.30 6.39
C GLY A 369 -12.77 -22.78 7.75
N GLY A 370 -11.80 -22.07 8.34
CA GLY A 370 -11.20 -22.41 9.62
C GLY A 370 -10.08 -23.47 9.56
N GLN A 371 -9.67 -23.88 8.36
CA GLN A 371 -8.56 -24.81 8.17
C GLN A 371 -7.22 -24.07 8.12
N ARG A 372 -6.17 -24.68 8.67
CA ARG A 372 -4.81 -24.16 8.50
C ARG A 372 -4.30 -24.47 7.10
N VAL A 373 -3.67 -23.50 6.45
CA VAL A 373 -3.06 -23.68 5.11
C VAL A 373 -1.84 -24.60 5.17
N ASP A 374 -1.60 -25.34 4.08
CA ASP A 374 -0.41 -26.19 3.87
C ASP A 374 0.51 -25.65 2.74
N TYR A 375 0.28 -24.40 2.33
CA TYR A 375 1.04 -23.62 1.35
C TYR A 375 1.46 -22.25 1.93
N GLN A 376 2.17 -21.43 1.14
CA GLN A 376 2.56 -20.08 1.55
C GLN A 376 1.41 -19.09 1.27
N THR A 377 1.40 -17.94 1.94
CA THR A 377 0.40 -16.88 1.70
C THR A 377 1.11 -15.56 1.38
N GLY A 378 0.66 -14.41 1.92
CA GLY A 378 1.21 -13.11 1.55
C GLY A 378 2.74 -13.03 1.71
N PRO A 379 3.47 -12.49 0.71
CA PRO A 379 4.92 -12.35 0.78
C PRO A 379 5.32 -11.16 1.66
N ILE A 380 6.60 -11.09 2.02
CA ILE A 380 7.19 -9.88 2.63
C ILE A 380 7.36 -8.82 1.55
N ILE A 381 6.66 -7.69 1.68
CA ILE A 381 6.81 -6.54 0.80
C ILE A 381 7.92 -5.62 1.30
N TRP A 382 8.75 -5.14 0.38
CA TRP A 382 9.81 -4.19 0.69
C TRP A 382 10.23 -3.43 -0.57
N GLY A 383 11.00 -2.36 -0.40
CA GLY A 383 11.51 -1.61 -1.53
C GLY A 383 12.04 -0.24 -1.18
N ALA A 384 12.56 0.45 -2.19
CA ALA A 384 12.99 1.83 -2.11
C ALA A 384 12.90 2.46 -3.51
N ALA A 385 12.89 3.80 -3.56
CA ALA A 385 12.92 4.51 -4.83
C ALA A 385 14.23 4.23 -5.60
N GLY A 386 14.11 4.00 -6.92
CA GLY A 386 15.22 3.98 -7.84
C GLY A 386 15.74 5.40 -8.12
N THR A 387 17.04 5.62 -8.29
CA THR A 387 18.13 4.62 -8.40
C THR A 387 18.79 4.28 -7.06
N ASN A 388 18.35 4.84 -5.93
CA ASN A 388 19.00 4.66 -4.63
C ASN A 388 19.13 3.17 -4.24
N GLY A 389 18.11 2.35 -4.52
CA GLY A 389 18.16 0.90 -4.29
C GLY A 389 19.34 0.20 -4.99
N GLN A 390 19.76 0.69 -6.16
CA GLN A 390 20.92 0.17 -6.91
C GLN A 390 22.22 0.29 -6.11
N HIS A 391 22.33 1.34 -5.30
CA HIS A 391 23.49 1.66 -4.48
C HIS A 391 23.32 1.22 -3.03
N SER A 392 22.34 0.36 -2.74
CA SER A 392 22.06 -0.14 -1.40
C SER A 392 21.98 -1.67 -1.39
N PHE A 393 20.92 -2.25 -1.96
CA PHE A 393 20.60 -3.67 -1.82
C PHE A 393 20.58 -4.45 -3.13
N TYR A 394 20.69 -3.79 -4.29
CA TYR A 394 20.68 -4.51 -5.58
C TYR A 394 21.87 -5.46 -5.75
N GLN A 395 22.96 -5.28 -5.00
CA GLN A 395 24.02 -6.30 -4.92
C GLN A 395 23.46 -7.67 -4.52
N LEU A 396 22.60 -7.71 -3.50
CA LEU A 396 21.92 -8.94 -3.06
C LEU A 396 20.90 -9.40 -4.12
N VAL A 397 20.15 -8.47 -4.70
CA VAL A 397 19.18 -8.82 -5.76
C VAL A 397 19.88 -9.48 -6.94
N HIS A 398 21.04 -8.97 -7.38
CA HIS A 398 21.78 -9.50 -8.54
C HIS A 398 22.61 -10.76 -8.23
N GLN A 399 23.41 -10.76 -7.16
CA GLN A 399 24.39 -11.83 -6.89
C GLN A 399 24.18 -12.54 -5.55
N GLY A 400 23.13 -12.20 -4.81
CA GLY A 400 22.73 -12.94 -3.61
C GLY A 400 22.02 -14.25 -3.96
N THR A 401 21.84 -15.08 -2.93
CA THR A 401 21.27 -16.44 -3.02
C THR A 401 19.75 -16.49 -2.89
N LYS A 402 19.08 -15.34 -3.04
CA LYS A 402 17.61 -15.22 -2.93
C LYS A 402 17.01 -14.95 -4.30
N LEU A 403 15.87 -15.60 -4.58
CA LEU A 403 14.99 -15.24 -5.68
C LEU A 403 14.03 -14.17 -5.20
N ILE A 404 13.99 -13.04 -5.89
CA ILE A 404 13.23 -11.86 -5.49
C ILE A 404 12.50 -11.34 -6.73
N PRO A 405 11.22 -11.70 -6.91
CA PRO A 405 10.35 -11.02 -7.85
C PRO A 405 10.28 -9.53 -7.54
N ALA A 406 10.32 -8.70 -8.57
CA ALA A 406 10.36 -7.25 -8.43
C ALA A 406 9.44 -6.56 -9.43
N ASP A 407 8.65 -5.60 -8.94
CA ASP A 407 7.89 -4.68 -9.77
C ASP A 407 8.66 -3.36 -9.88
N PHE A 408 9.08 -3.02 -11.10
CA PHE A 408 9.67 -1.74 -11.44
C PHE A 408 8.58 -0.81 -11.95
N LEU A 409 8.49 0.41 -11.42
CA LEU A 409 7.48 1.38 -11.83
C LEU A 409 8.12 2.69 -12.28
N ALA A 410 7.72 3.29 -13.40
CA ALA A 410 8.23 4.60 -13.79
C ALA A 410 7.22 5.43 -14.60
N PRO A 411 7.19 6.77 -14.41
CA PRO A 411 6.59 7.66 -15.39
C PRO A 411 7.52 7.86 -16.59
N ALA A 412 6.97 7.93 -17.80
CA ALA A 412 7.68 8.30 -19.02
C ALA A 412 7.99 9.82 -19.07
N THR A 413 7.20 10.62 -18.35
CA THR A 413 7.34 12.07 -18.24
C THR A 413 7.49 12.49 -16.79
N THR A 414 8.58 13.16 -16.47
CA THR A 414 8.81 13.75 -15.14
C THR A 414 8.00 15.03 -14.92
N HIS A 415 7.63 15.28 -13.66
CA HIS A 415 7.13 16.59 -13.22
C HIS A 415 8.20 17.67 -13.19
N ASN A 416 9.48 17.30 -13.14
CA ASN A 416 10.61 18.22 -12.98
C ASN A 416 11.61 18.04 -14.14
N PRO A 417 11.35 18.62 -15.33
CA PRO A 417 12.19 18.45 -16.53
C PRO A 417 13.50 19.27 -16.47
N ILE A 418 14.18 19.28 -15.33
CA ILE A 418 15.41 20.02 -15.08
C ILE A 418 16.53 19.60 -16.05
N ALA A 419 17.35 20.57 -16.45
CA ALA A 419 18.40 20.39 -17.44
C ALA A 419 17.88 19.72 -18.73
N ASN A 420 16.73 20.18 -19.24
CA ASN A 420 16.04 19.63 -20.42
C ASN A 420 15.82 18.11 -20.30
N SER A 421 15.27 17.68 -19.16
CA SER A 421 15.03 16.27 -18.81
C SER A 421 16.27 15.37 -18.84
N LYS A 422 17.49 15.92 -18.69
CA LYS A 422 18.72 15.11 -18.60
C LYS A 422 18.65 14.11 -17.44
N HIS A 423 18.18 14.58 -16.28
CA HIS A 423 17.99 13.72 -15.10
C HIS A 423 17.03 12.57 -15.38
N HIS A 424 15.89 12.87 -16.02
CA HIS A 424 14.88 11.85 -16.30
C HIS A 424 15.32 10.84 -17.36
N ARG A 425 16.09 11.25 -18.38
CA ARG A 425 16.70 10.31 -19.33
C ARG A 425 17.67 9.34 -18.65
N ILE A 426 18.49 9.82 -17.71
CA ILE A 426 19.41 8.98 -16.92
C ILE A 426 18.61 8.05 -15.99
N LEU A 427 17.54 8.53 -15.37
CA LEU A 427 16.65 7.72 -14.55
C LEU A 427 16.03 6.58 -15.37
N LEU A 428 15.48 6.89 -16.55
CA LEU A 428 14.85 5.89 -17.42
C LEU A 428 15.86 4.92 -18.02
N SER A 429 17.07 5.35 -18.38
CA SER A 429 18.11 4.41 -18.82
C SER A 429 18.43 3.37 -17.75
N ASN A 430 18.39 3.77 -16.48
CA ASN A 430 18.55 2.87 -15.34
C ASN A 430 17.32 1.97 -15.10
N PHE A 431 16.11 2.51 -15.23
CA PHE A 431 14.87 1.74 -15.18
C PHE A 431 14.83 0.64 -16.24
N PHE A 432 15.32 0.90 -17.45
CA PHE A 432 15.38 -0.11 -18.51
C PHE A 432 16.50 -1.12 -18.30
N ALA A 433 17.70 -0.65 -17.91
CA ALA A 433 18.88 -1.50 -17.78
C ALA A 433 18.79 -2.51 -16.62
N GLN A 434 18.10 -2.17 -15.52
CA GLN A 434 18.09 -3.05 -14.33
C GLN A 434 17.26 -4.34 -14.54
N PRO A 435 16.00 -4.29 -15.02
CA PRO A 435 15.26 -5.49 -15.42
C PRO A 435 15.97 -6.31 -16.50
N GLU A 436 16.64 -5.65 -17.46
CA GLU A 436 17.45 -6.32 -18.49
C GLU A 436 18.64 -7.08 -17.87
N ALA A 437 19.39 -6.42 -16.98
CA ALA A 437 20.51 -7.04 -16.28
C ALA A 437 20.07 -8.19 -15.37
N LEU A 438 18.92 -8.06 -14.68
CA LEU A 438 18.34 -9.13 -13.87
C LEU A 438 17.94 -10.34 -14.73
N ALA A 439 17.33 -10.09 -15.88
CA ALA A 439 16.87 -11.15 -16.77
C ALA A 439 18.04 -11.91 -17.42
N PHE A 440 19.03 -11.19 -17.92
CA PHE A 440 20.05 -11.78 -18.80
C PHE A 440 21.41 -11.96 -18.12
N GLY A 441 21.76 -11.18 -17.10
CA GLY A 441 23.06 -11.31 -16.44
C GLY A 441 24.25 -11.11 -17.40
N LYS A 442 25.41 -11.63 -17.01
CA LYS A 442 26.69 -11.52 -17.72
C LYS A 442 27.48 -12.80 -17.51
N THR A 443 27.71 -13.52 -18.60
CA THR A 443 28.41 -14.80 -18.64
C THR A 443 29.90 -14.64 -18.36
N GLU A 444 30.56 -15.70 -17.90
CA GLU A 444 32.01 -15.69 -17.68
C GLU A 444 32.81 -15.41 -18.96
N ALA A 445 32.35 -15.87 -20.12
CA ALA A 445 32.98 -15.57 -21.40
C ALA A 445 32.96 -14.07 -21.70
N GLU A 446 31.83 -13.39 -21.45
CA GLU A 446 31.70 -11.94 -21.58
C GLU A 446 32.62 -11.22 -20.59
N VAL A 447 32.67 -11.67 -19.33
CA VAL A 447 33.57 -11.09 -18.30
C VAL A 447 35.04 -11.24 -18.70
N ARG A 448 35.46 -12.43 -19.13
CA ARG A 448 36.85 -12.68 -19.56
C ARG A 448 37.24 -11.82 -20.75
N LYS A 449 36.31 -11.64 -21.70
CA LYS A 449 36.50 -10.76 -22.85
C LYS A 449 36.62 -9.29 -22.42
N GLU A 450 35.80 -8.84 -21.47
CA GLU A 450 35.80 -7.46 -20.96
C GLU A 450 37.08 -7.11 -20.19
N LEU A 451 37.54 -8.00 -19.30
CA LEU A 451 38.71 -7.74 -18.46
C LEU A 451 40.05 -8.01 -19.14
N GLY A 452 40.05 -8.77 -20.25
CA GLY A 452 41.25 -9.24 -20.91
C GLY A 452 42.02 -10.30 -20.09
N PRO A 453 43.15 -10.80 -20.63
CA PRO A 453 43.98 -11.80 -19.95
C PRO A 453 44.74 -11.20 -18.74
N GLY A 454 45.22 -12.07 -17.86
CA GLY A 454 46.10 -11.69 -16.74
C GLY A 454 45.39 -11.32 -15.44
N GLN A 455 44.07 -11.48 -15.35
CA GLN A 455 43.33 -11.32 -14.10
C GLN A 455 43.26 -12.64 -13.32
N THR A 456 42.91 -12.55 -12.03
CA THR A 456 42.72 -13.73 -11.19
C THR A 456 41.39 -14.42 -11.48
N GLU A 457 41.35 -15.75 -11.31
CA GLU A 457 40.12 -16.52 -11.42
C GLU A 457 39.02 -16.01 -10.48
N ALA A 458 39.39 -15.61 -9.26
CA ALA A 458 38.45 -15.02 -8.31
C ALA A 458 37.78 -13.75 -8.86
N LEU A 459 38.52 -12.89 -9.57
CA LEU A 459 37.96 -11.68 -10.18
C LEU A 459 37.04 -11.98 -11.37
N TYR A 460 37.40 -12.96 -12.20
CA TYR A 460 36.51 -13.39 -13.29
C TYR A 460 35.19 -13.91 -12.72
N LYS A 461 35.23 -14.80 -11.72
CA LYS A 461 34.03 -15.40 -11.13
C LYS A 461 33.17 -14.39 -10.37
N SER A 462 33.77 -13.42 -9.66
CA SER A 462 33.02 -12.40 -8.92
C SER A 462 32.29 -11.39 -9.79
N LYS A 463 32.69 -11.25 -11.06
CA LYS A 463 32.05 -10.37 -12.05
C LYS A 463 31.02 -11.09 -12.94
N VAL A 464 30.77 -12.39 -12.72
CA VAL A 464 29.68 -13.12 -13.36
C VAL A 464 28.36 -12.74 -12.71
N PHE A 465 27.34 -12.53 -13.55
CA PHE A 465 25.96 -12.32 -13.13
C PHE A 465 25.14 -13.45 -13.73
N GLU A 466 24.56 -14.31 -12.89
CA GLU A 466 23.80 -15.49 -13.34
C GLU A 466 22.56 -15.10 -14.16
N GLY A 467 21.99 -13.92 -13.90
CA GLY A 467 20.75 -13.48 -14.54
C GLY A 467 19.59 -14.38 -14.11
N ASN A 468 18.62 -14.56 -15.02
CA ASN A 468 17.43 -15.37 -14.82
C ASN A 468 16.55 -14.95 -13.63
N LYS A 469 16.59 -13.66 -13.26
CA LYS A 469 15.83 -13.09 -12.14
C LYS A 469 14.61 -12.34 -12.66
N PRO A 470 13.39 -12.67 -12.17
CA PRO A 470 12.16 -12.20 -12.76
C PRO A 470 11.80 -10.78 -12.35
N SER A 471 11.13 -10.06 -13.24
CA SER A 471 10.59 -8.73 -12.95
C SER A 471 9.38 -8.37 -13.80
N ASN A 472 8.53 -7.52 -13.26
CA ASN A 472 7.52 -6.77 -14.02
C ASN A 472 8.01 -5.32 -14.23
N SER A 473 7.66 -4.73 -15.36
CA SER A 473 7.83 -3.29 -15.61
C SER A 473 6.47 -2.64 -15.84
N LEU A 474 6.12 -1.70 -14.98
CA LEU A 474 4.96 -0.82 -15.10
C LEU A 474 5.42 0.56 -15.58
N LEU A 475 5.08 0.93 -16.82
CA LEU A 475 5.42 2.22 -17.40
C LEU A 475 4.15 3.01 -17.71
N PHE A 476 4.06 4.24 -17.21
CA PHE A 476 2.89 5.12 -17.38
C PHE A 476 3.32 6.49 -17.92
N PRO A 477 2.47 7.25 -18.64
CA PRO A 477 2.87 8.52 -19.22
C PRO A 477 3.36 9.55 -18.18
N LYS A 478 2.61 9.74 -17.09
CA LYS A 478 2.91 10.71 -16.04
C LYS A 478 2.18 10.32 -14.75
N LEU A 479 2.78 10.60 -13.60
CA LEU A 479 2.16 10.38 -12.29
C LEU A 479 1.15 11.50 -11.98
N THR A 480 -0.08 11.37 -12.49
CA THR A 480 -1.20 12.26 -12.15
C THR A 480 -1.99 11.69 -10.96
N PRO A 481 -2.91 12.45 -10.34
CA PRO A 481 -3.80 11.90 -9.32
C PRO A 481 -4.56 10.67 -9.82
N ALA A 482 -5.13 10.73 -11.02
CA ALA A 482 -5.82 9.60 -11.63
C ALA A 482 -4.91 8.39 -11.90
N THR A 483 -3.70 8.61 -12.44
CA THR A 483 -2.72 7.53 -12.63
C THR A 483 -2.37 6.85 -11.30
N LEU A 484 -2.13 7.64 -10.24
CA LEU A 484 -1.85 7.09 -8.92
C LEU A 484 -3.04 6.29 -8.38
N GLY A 485 -4.26 6.80 -8.55
CA GLY A 485 -5.48 6.10 -8.14
C GLY A 485 -5.62 4.73 -8.79
N ALA A 486 -5.45 4.68 -10.12
CA ALA A 486 -5.48 3.44 -10.88
C ALA A 486 -4.37 2.46 -10.45
N LEU A 487 -3.15 2.96 -10.20
CA LEU A 487 -2.03 2.14 -9.73
C LEU A 487 -2.31 1.57 -8.33
N ILE A 488 -2.87 2.34 -7.40
CA ILE A 488 -3.17 1.81 -6.06
C ILE A 488 -4.25 0.73 -6.15
N ALA A 489 -5.35 1.00 -6.86
CA ALA A 489 -6.44 0.04 -7.06
C ALA A 489 -5.99 -1.25 -7.78
N LEU A 490 -5.03 -1.15 -8.70
CA LEU A 490 -4.41 -2.31 -9.36
C LEU A 490 -3.83 -3.28 -8.33
N TYR A 491 -3.07 -2.78 -7.36
CA TYR A 491 -2.49 -3.60 -6.31
C TYR A 491 -3.54 -4.05 -5.26
N GLU A 492 -4.53 -3.23 -4.92
CA GLU A 492 -5.64 -3.65 -4.06
C GLU A 492 -6.34 -4.89 -4.63
N HIS A 493 -6.64 -4.89 -5.93
CA HIS A 493 -7.27 -6.02 -6.62
C HIS A 493 -6.31 -7.21 -6.81
N LYS A 494 -5.01 -6.97 -7.04
CA LYS A 494 -3.99 -8.04 -7.02
C LYS A 494 -4.03 -8.79 -5.68
N ILE A 495 -4.00 -8.05 -4.57
CA ILE A 495 -4.04 -8.58 -3.20
C ILE A 495 -5.32 -9.38 -2.97
N PHE A 496 -6.47 -8.87 -3.42
CA PHE A 496 -7.75 -9.57 -3.37
C PHE A 496 -7.71 -10.91 -4.11
N VAL A 497 -7.25 -10.94 -5.37
CA VAL A 497 -7.19 -12.17 -6.18
C VAL A 497 -6.34 -13.24 -5.48
N GLN A 498 -5.17 -12.86 -4.97
CA GLN A 498 -4.30 -13.78 -4.24
C GLN A 498 -4.97 -14.33 -2.98
N GLY A 499 -5.61 -13.46 -2.19
CA GLY A 499 -6.34 -13.86 -0.98
C GLY A 499 -7.49 -14.84 -1.27
N VAL A 500 -8.22 -14.63 -2.36
CA VAL A 500 -9.30 -15.54 -2.79
C VAL A 500 -8.74 -16.89 -3.24
N VAL A 501 -7.65 -16.92 -4.03
CA VAL A 501 -7.01 -18.17 -4.45
C VAL A 501 -6.54 -18.99 -3.24
N TRP A 502 -5.90 -18.32 -2.27
CA TRP A 502 -5.46 -18.97 -1.02
C TRP A 502 -6.61 -19.31 -0.07
N GLY A 503 -7.83 -18.86 -0.34
CA GLY A 503 -9.01 -19.09 0.49
C GLY A 503 -8.97 -18.39 1.85
N ILE A 504 -8.12 -17.38 2.03
CA ILE A 504 -7.92 -16.64 3.29
C ILE A 504 -8.77 -15.37 3.35
N ASN A 505 -8.89 -14.77 4.53
CA ASN A 505 -9.55 -13.48 4.69
C ASN A 505 -8.57 -12.30 4.55
N SER A 506 -8.60 -11.61 3.41
CA SER A 506 -7.77 -10.42 3.16
C SER A 506 -8.21 -9.18 3.96
N PHE A 507 -9.33 -9.23 4.68
CA PHE A 507 -10.00 -8.03 5.19
C PHE A 507 -10.11 -7.96 6.72
N ASP A 508 -9.68 -9.00 7.43
CA ASP A 508 -9.49 -8.97 8.89
C ASP A 508 -8.02 -8.77 9.28
N GLN A 509 -7.75 -8.69 10.60
CA GLN A 509 -6.39 -8.51 11.14
C GLN A 509 -6.24 -9.05 12.59
N MET A 510 -6.77 -10.23 12.89
CA MET A 510 -6.78 -10.79 14.27
C MET A 510 -5.38 -10.86 14.92
N GLY A 511 -4.31 -10.95 14.10
CA GLY A 511 -2.93 -11.02 14.58
C GLY A 511 -2.45 -9.82 15.41
N VAL A 512 -3.15 -8.68 15.37
CA VAL A 512 -2.76 -7.47 16.13
C VAL A 512 -3.26 -7.47 17.59
N GLU A 513 -4.19 -8.36 17.93
CA GLU A 513 -4.91 -8.29 19.23
C GLU A 513 -4.03 -8.70 20.41
N LEU A 514 -3.21 -9.75 20.26
CA LEU A 514 -2.38 -10.27 21.35
C LEU A 514 -1.40 -9.21 21.85
N GLY A 515 -0.71 -8.52 20.94
CA GLY A 515 0.23 -7.44 21.30
C GLY A 515 -0.46 -6.30 22.05
N LYS A 516 -1.65 -5.87 21.60
CA LYS A 516 -2.44 -4.82 22.27
C LYS A 516 -2.86 -5.22 23.68
N ALA A 517 -3.33 -6.46 23.87
CA ALA A 517 -3.73 -6.96 25.18
C ALA A 517 -2.53 -7.03 26.15
N LEU A 518 -1.39 -7.56 25.68
CA LEU A 518 -0.17 -7.65 26.49
C LEU A 518 0.37 -6.26 26.86
N ALA A 519 0.41 -5.32 25.91
CA ALA A 519 0.87 -3.95 26.16
C ALA A 519 0.01 -3.24 27.22
N LYS A 520 -1.32 -3.37 27.15
CA LYS A 520 -2.23 -2.82 28.18
C LYS A 520 -1.96 -3.39 29.58
N ASN A 521 -1.69 -4.69 29.66
CA ASN A 521 -1.38 -5.36 30.93
C ASN A 521 0.00 -4.98 31.47
N ILE A 522 0.98 -4.76 30.59
CA ILE A 522 2.33 -4.32 30.97
C ILE A 522 2.29 -2.87 31.46
N LEU A 523 1.56 -1.98 30.77
CA LEU A 523 1.49 -0.55 31.08
C LEU A 523 1.13 -0.28 32.55
N VAL A 524 0.18 -1.02 33.11
CA VAL A 524 -0.24 -0.86 34.52
C VAL A 524 0.79 -1.36 35.54
N GLN A 525 1.84 -2.08 35.11
CA GLN A 525 2.89 -2.66 35.95
C GLN A 525 4.23 -1.91 35.85
N LEU A 526 4.34 -0.91 34.97
CA LEU A 526 5.58 -0.15 34.77
C LEU A 526 5.93 0.78 35.93
N GLY A 527 4.97 1.04 36.84
CA GLY A 527 5.10 1.93 37.99
C GLY A 527 6.18 1.52 38.99
N VAL A 528 6.00 0.43 39.74
CA VAL A 528 6.99 -0.02 40.75
C VAL A 528 7.33 -1.51 40.60
N PRO A 529 8.52 -1.97 41.03
CA PRO A 529 8.95 -3.35 40.84
C PRO A 529 8.01 -4.41 41.42
N GLN A 530 7.27 -4.09 42.49
CA GLN A 530 6.35 -5.02 43.15
C GLN A 530 5.11 -5.34 42.31
N ASP A 531 4.81 -4.53 41.30
CA ASP A 531 3.65 -4.70 40.43
C ASP A 531 3.90 -5.68 39.28
N VAL A 532 5.17 -6.02 39.00
CA VAL A 532 5.57 -6.85 37.86
C VAL A 532 5.28 -8.33 38.13
N LYS A 533 4.22 -8.86 37.50
CA LYS A 533 3.73 -10.24 37.72
C LYS A 533 3.15 -10.84 36.44
N GLY A 534 3.27 -12.16 36.31
CA GLY A 534 2.59 -12.93 35.26
C GLY A 534 3.29 -12.96 33.91
N HIS A 535 4.59 -12.60 33.86
CA HIS A 535 5.39 -12.63 32.64
C HIS A 535 6.53 -13.64 32.75
N ASP A 536 7.13 -13.97 31.61
CA ASP A 536 8.35 -14.76 31.56
C ASP A 536 9.56 -13.99 32.15
N SER A 537 10.68 -14.69 32.35
CA SER A 537 11.88 -14.13 32.98
C SER A 537 12.53 -13.02 32.16
N SER A 538 12.40 -13.04 30.82
CA SER A 538 12.95 -12.01 29.95
C SER A 538 12.15 -10.72 30.09
N THR A 539 10.83 -10.78 29.90
CA THR A 539 9.94 -9.61 30.04
C THR A 539 10.06 -8.99 31.43
N THR A 540 10.07 -9.82 32.47
CA THR A 540 10.24 -9.35 33.86
C THR A 540 11.59 -8.64 34.05
N GLY A 541 12.68 -9.23 33.56
CA GLY A 541 14.02 -8.65 33.65
C GLY A 541 14.14 -7.31 32.91
N LEU A 542 13.51 -7.19 31.74
CA LEU A 542 13.49 -5.95 30.95
C LEU A 542 12.70 -4.83 31.64
N ILE A 543 11.54 -5.12 32.23
CA ILE A 543 10.75 -4.13 32.99
C ILE A 543 11.56 -3.64 34.19
N HIS A 544 12.20 -4.54 34.94
CA HIS A 544 13.07 -4.14 36.05
C HIS A 544 14.27 -3.30 35.58
N TYR A 545 14.86 -3.62 34.42
CA TYR A 545 15.92 -2.82 33.83
C TYR A 545 15.42 -1.41 33.46
N TYR A 546 14.25 -1.28 32.85
CA TYR A 546 13.60 0.01 32.57
C TYR A 546 13.35 0.80 33.86
N GLN A 547 12.71 0.19 34.86
CA GLN A 547 12.41 0.83 36.15
C GLN A 547 13.67 1.32 36.88
N LYS A 548 14.79 0.61 36.74
CA LYS A 548 16.08 0.98 37.33
C LYS A 548 16.72 2.20 36.66
N HIS A 549 16.51 2.40 35.35
CA HIS A 549 17.27 3.38 34.56
C HIS A 549 16.45 4.58 34.07
N ARG A 550 15.11 4.52 34.10
CA ARG A 550 14.29 5.67 33.72
C ARG A 550 14.56 6.88 34.63
N GLN A 551 14.54 8.07 34.03
CA GLN A 551 14.67 9.35 34.70
C GLN A 551 13.45 10.16 34.32
N GLU A 552 12.36 10.00 35.08
CA GLU A 552 11.09 10.72 34.91
C GLU A 552 10.95 11.82 35.96
#